data_AF-A0A1T2Z0S6-F1
#
_entry.id   AF-A0A1T2Z0S6-F1
#
_cell.length_a   1.000
_cell.length_b   1.000
_cell.length_c   1.000
_cell.angle_alpha   90.00
_cell.angle_beta   90.00
_cell.angle_gamma   90.00
#
_symmetry.space_group_name_H-M   'P 1'
#
loop_
_entity.id
_entity.type
_entity.pdbx_description
1 polymer ?
#
loop_
_entity_poly.entity_id
_entity_poly.type
_entity_poly.pdbx_seq_one_letter_code
_entity_poly.pdbx_strand_id
1 'polypeptide(L)'
;MEFKQSLAQRIIIAFALMSALVAGAFAMGIVATVHLVEEKLISAGLGGDLQRLLLMDSVEDWNHRPEPDQLFYFSGGPGDFELPKDLRHLEPGFHEVFREALSYHAMVEVVDGRRYVLLQDQSDFEERERVLFAVVLVGFVLSLALAVFLGWVLARKVMAPVVRLARQVRHRDQLLGLAPPLAPDYAADEVGELAVAFDATLGRLRQALSREQMFTSDVSHELRTPLMVLASSCELLLENPAIDQRGRNQVLRIARACEEMRELVQTFLMLARAKHDDSAMSPQVSLTQVAEDLLGIWRDPIEQKGLELSYQPGNPLDTRYNTTFLHAVMGNLLRNALHYTEQGFIRLTLEPSGFVVEDSGVGIPEDKREAMFEPFVRGSEKRGDGLGLGLSLVQRICESQGWSVSLSTMEPNGCRFHVELSQVKP
;
A
#
# COMPACT_ATOMS: atom_id res chain seq x y z
N MET A 1 1.90 -6.21 -4.96
CA MET A 1 3.27 -6.76 -5.00
C MET A 1 3.61 -7.29 -3.63
N GLU A 2 3.55 -8.61 -3.44
CA GLU A 2 4.06 -9.24 -2.22
C GLU A 2 5.59 -9.19 -2.26
N PHE A 3 6.18 -8.30 -1.46
CA PHE A 3 7.62 -8.30 -1.27
C PHE A 3 7.99 -9.59 -0.51
N LYS A 4 8.66 -10.53 -1.21
CA LYS A 4 9.01 -11.86 -0.70
C LYS A 4 9.77 -11.84 0.64
N GLN A 5 10.42 -10.73 1.00
CA GLN A 5 11.00 -10.49 2.34
C GLN A 5 11.01 -8.99 2.64
N SER A 6 10.59 -8.58 3.85
CA SER A 6 10.64 -7.17 4.26
C SER A 6 12.08 -6.72 4.52
N LEU A 7 12.39 -5.43 4.33
CA LEU A 7 13.74 -4.90 4.59
C LEU A 7 14.20 -5.18 6.03
N ALA A 8 13.25 -5.20 6.98
CA ALA A 8 13.48 -5.58 8.37
C ALA A 8 14.00 -7.02 8.51
N GLN A 9 13.43 -7.99 7.77
CA GLN A 9 13.91 -9.38 7.79
C GLN A 9 15.33 -9.50 7.24
N ARG A 10 15.66 -8.74 6.19
CA ARG A 10 17.02 -8.75 5.61
C ARG A 10 18.06 -8.24 6.60
N ILE A 11 17.74 -7.19 7.37
CA ILE A 11 18.63 -6.67 8.42
C ILE A 11 18.89 -7.75 9.49
N ILE A 12 17.84 -8.42 9.96
CA ILE A 12 17.97 -9.47 10.99
C ILE A 12 18.83 -10.64 10.47
N ILE A 13 18.56 -11.09 9.25
CA ILE A 13 19.34 -12.18 8.61
C ILE A 13 20.80 -11.77 8.43
N ALA A 14 21.08 -10.54 7.99
CA ALA A 14 22.45 -10.06 7.83
C ALA A 14 23.23 -10.04 9.15
N PHE A 15 22.62 -9.54 10.23
CA PHE A 15 23.23 -9.55 11.57
C PHE A 15 23.49 -10.97 12.09
N ALA A 16 22.52 -11.87 11.89
CA ALA A 16 22.65 -13.27 12.29
C ALA A 16 23.78 -13.98 11.51
N LEU A 17 23.84 -13.81 10.18
CA LEU A 17 24.88 -14.41 9.34
C LEU A 17 26.27 -13.86 9.66
N MET A 18 26.41 -12.54 9.81
CA MET A 18 27.68 -11.91 10.18
C MET A 18 28.16 -12.41 11.54
N SER A 19 27.26 -12.51 12.52
CA SER A 19 27.61 -12.97 13.86
C SER A 19 27.93 -14.47 13.88
N ALA A 20 27.19 -15.30 13.14
CA ALA A 20 27.51 -16.71 12.98
C ALA A 20 28.89 -16.92 12.34
N LEU A 21 29.24 -16.10 11.33
CA LEU A 21 30.54 -16.16 10.67
C LEU A 21 31.68 -15.76 11.63
N VAL A 22 31.55 -14.61 12.30
CA VAL A 22 32.58 -14.10 13.21
C VAL A 22 32.72 -15.01 14.43
N ALA A 23 31.62 -15.32 15.12
CA ALA A 23 31.64 -16.17 16.31
C ALA A 23 32.08 -17.60 15.96
N GLY A 24 31.69 -18.11 14.78
CA GLY A 24 32.13 -19.41 14.28
C GLY A 24 33.63 -19.44 14.00
N ALA A 25 34.18 -18.40 13.37
CA ALA A 25 35.62 -18.28 13.13
C ALA A 25 36.42 -18.23 14.44
N PHE A 26 35.96 -17.47 15.43
CA PHE A 26 36.58 -17.44 16.76
C PHE A 26 36.48 -18.78 17.47
N ALA A 27 35.32 -19.44 17.45
CA ALA A 27 35.13 -20.76 18.04
C ALA A 27 36.08 -21.80 17.42
N MET A 28 36.14 -21.87 16.09
CA MET A 28 37.08 -22.75 15.39
C MET A 28 38.54 -22.42 15.72
N GLY A 29 38.90 -21.14 15.80
CA GLY A 29 40.25 -20.70 16.16
C GLY A 29 40.65 -21.09 17.59
N ILE A 30 39.74 -20.96 18.56
CA ILE A 30 39.96 -21.40 19.94
C ILE A 30 40.21 -22.91 19.98
N VAL A 31 39.34 -23.69 19.36
CA VAL A 31 39.45 -25.16 19.33
C VAL A 31 40.76 -25.60 18.66
N ALA A 32 41.08 -25.04 17.50
CA ALA A 32 42.32 -25.35 16.80
C ALA A 32 43.57 -24.96 17.62
N THR A 33 43.52 -23.84 18.34
CA THR A 33 44.63 -23.40 19.20
C THR A 33 44.82 -24.36 20.38
N VAL A 34 43.74 -24.79 21.03
CA VAL A 34 43.82 -25.75 22.13
C VAL A 34 44.49 -27.05 21.67
N HIS A 35 44.06 -27.60 20.53
CA HIS A 35 44.64 -28.82 19.98
C HIS A 35 46.13 -28.67 19.61
N LEU A 36 46.50 -27.55 18.97
CA LEU A 36 47.90 -27.28 18.63
C LEU A 36 48.80 -27.06 19.85
N VAL A 37 48.24 -26.48 20.92
CA VAL A 37 48.97 -26.23 22.17
C VAL A 37 49.14 -27.53 22.95
N GLU A 38 48.10 -28.36 23.00
CA GLU A 38 48.14 -29.69 23.61
C GLU A 38 49.26 -30.55 23.03
N GLU A 39 49.24 -30.77 21.71
CA GLU A 39 50.20 -31.65 21.03
C GLU A 39 51.66 -31.17 21.25
N LYS A 40 51.89 -29.85 21.20
CA LYS A 40 53.24 -29.28 21.34
C LYS A 40 53.73 -29.24 22.78
N LEU A 41 52.90 -28.79 23.73
CA LEU A 41 53.34 -28.63 25.12
C LEU A 41 53.50 -29.99 25.81
N ILE A 42 52.58 -30.92 25.57
CA ILE A 42 52.62 -32.23 26.21
C ILE A 42 53.78 -33.06 25.65
N SER A 43 53.95 -33.09 24.32
CA SER A 43 55.08 -33.80 23.69
C SER A 43 56.43 -33.24 24.16
N ALA A 44 56.60 -31.91 24.20
CA ALA A 44 57.83 -31.29 24.68
C ALA A 44 58.06 -31.51 26.19
N GLY A 45 56.99 -31.44 27.00
CA GLY A 45 57.03 -31.69 28.44
C GLY A 45 57.44 -33.13 28.76
N LEU A 46 56.72 -34.11 28.21
CA LEU A 46 57.01 -35.53 28.42
C LEU A 46 58.39 -35.93 27.89
N GLY A 47 58.81 -35.38 26.75
CA GLY A 47 60.18 -35.59 26.25
C GLY A 47 61.24 -35.09 27.23
N GLY A 48 61.06 -33.89 27.77
CA GLY A 48 61.97 -33.32 28.77
C GLY A 48 61.97 -34.08 30.09
N ASP A 49 60.80 -34.54 30.55
CA ASP A 49 60.64 -35.35 31.76
C ASP A 49 61.32 -36.71 31.62
N LEU A 50 61.07 -37.39 30.49
CA LEU A 50 61.71 -38.65 30.16
C LEU A 50 63.23 -38.48 30.12
N GLN A 51 63.75 -37.46 29.43
CA GLN A 51 65.18 -37.21 29.36
C GLN A 51 65.79 -36.93 30.75
N ARG A 52 65.08 -36.22 31.64
CA ARG A 52 65.53 -36.00 33.03
C ARG A 52 65.60 -37.29 33.84
N LEU A 53 64.65 -38.21 33.64
CA LEU A 53 64.68 -39.54 34.26
C LEU A 53 65.82 -40.42 33.69
N LEU A 54 66.12 -40.29 32.40
CA LEU A 54 67.19 -41.05 31.73
C LEU A 54 68.60 -40.61 32.13
N LEU A 55 68.78 -39.35 32.54
CA LEU A 55 70.07 -38.84 33.02
C LEU A 55 70.47 -39.38 34.41
N MET A 56 69.66 -40.23 35.04
CA MET A 56 69.92 -40.81 36.36
C MET A 56 70.42 -42.25 36.24
N ASP A 57 71.59 -42.52 36.85
CA ASP A 57 72.29 -43.80 36.72
C ASP A 57 71.64 -44.97 37.49
N SER A 58 70.83 -44.70 38.54
CA SER A 58 70.15 -45.72 39.34
C SER A 58 68.76 -45.27 39.81
N VAL A 59 67.82 -46.21 39.93
CA VAL A 59 66.46 -45.97 40.44
C VAL A 59 66.47 -45.63 41.94
N GLU A 60 67.50 -46.07 42.65
CA GLU A 60 67.70 -45.82 44.09
C GLU A 60 68.17 -44.38 44.37
N ASP A 61 68.80 -43.73 43.38
CA ASP A 61 69.30 -42.35 43.43
C ASP A 61 68.37 -41.32 42.75
N TRP A 62 67.11 -41.69 42.47
CA TRP A 62 66.14 -40.79 41.83
C TRP A 62 65.77 -39.60 42.71
N ASN A 63 66.44 -38.46 42.47
CA ASN A 63 66.08 -37.17 43.06
C ASN A 63 64.82 -36.56 42.41
N HIS A 64 64.47 -36.99 41.20
CA HIS A 64 63.23 -36.61 40.52
C HIS A 64 62.44 -37.89 40.25
N ARG A 65 61.28 -38.01 40.88
CA ARG A 65 60.34 -39.11 40.64
C ARG A 65 59.34 -38.68 39.56
N PRO A 66 58.74 -39.62 38.82
CA PRO A 66 57.58 -39.33 37.98
C PRO A 66 56.55 -38.54 38.78
N GLU A 67 55.87 -37.59 38.12
CA GLU A 67 54.77 -36.87 38.74
C GLU A 67 53.63 -37.84 39.12
N PRO A 68 52.73 -37.48 40.07
CA PRO A 68 51.70 -38.40 40.55
C PRO A 68 50.76 -38.96 39.46
N ASP A 69 50.64 -38.26 38.34
CA ASP A 69 49.87 -38.60 37.13
C ASP A 69 50.72 -39.29 36.05
N GLN A 70 52.00 -39.55 36.31
CA GLN A 70 52.93 -40.17 35.38
C GLN A 70 53.29 -41.61 35.77
N LEU A 71 53.39 -42.48 34.77
CA LEU A 71 53.84 -43.86 34.92
C LEU A 71 55.08 -44.09 34.06
N PHE A 72 56.17 -44.52 34.69
CA PHE A 72 57.45 -44.75 34.01
C PHE A 72 57.77 -46.24 33.92
N TYR A 73 58.12 -46.71 32.73
CA TYR A 73 58.47 -48.09 32.46
C TYR A 73 59.72 -48.22 31.60
N PHE A 74 60.49 -49.29 31.78
CA PHE A 74 61.60 -49.59 30.89
C PHE A 74 61.85 -51.09 30.67
N SER A 75 62.51 -51.41 29.56
CA SER A 75 62.79 -52.79 29.16
C SER A 75 63.81 -53.44 30.11
N GLY A 76 63.40 -54.54 30.76
CA GLY A 76 64.21 -55.21 31.78
C GLY A 76 64.19 -54.52 33.15
N GLY A 77 63.24 -53.62 33.40
CA GLY A 77 63.06 -52.98 34.69
C GLY A 77 62.60 -53.94 35.80
N PRO A 78 62.98 -53.70 37.06
CA PRO A 78 62.56 -54.52 38.18
C PRO A 78 61.13 -54.17 38.63
N GLY A 79 60.32 -55.18 38.97
CA GLY A 79 59.01 -54.99 39.60
C GLY A 79 58.06 -54.11 38.79
N ASP A 80 57.52 -53.08 39.43
CA ASP A 80 56.51 -52.18 38.86
C ASP A 80 57.02 -51.31 37.69
N PHE A 81 58.34 -51.27 37.46
CA PHE A 81 58.96 -50.55 36.33
C PHE A 81 59.13 -51.41 35.07
N GLU A 82 58.81 -52.70 35.10
CA GLU A 82 58.94 -53.57 33.92
C GLU A 82 57.98 -53.13 32.80
N LEU A 83 58.51 -52.95 31.58
CA LEU A 83 57.71 -52.56 30.41
C LEU A 83 56.56 -53.55 30.10
N PRO A 84 55.29 -53.14 30.27
CA PRO A 84 54.11 -53.94 29.97
C PRO A 84 54.02 -54.37 28.49
N LYS A 85 53.44 -55.55 28.22
CA LYS A 85 53.40 -56.13 26.86
C LYS A 85 52.64 -55.27 25.85
N ASP A 86 51.60 -54.59 26.31
CA ASP A 86 50.78 -53.65 25.56
C ASP A 86 51.53 -52.38 25.14
N LEU A 87 52.68 -52.04 25.73
CA LEU A 87 53.48 -50.85 25.34
C LEU A 87 54.72 -51.19 24.50
N ARG A 88 55.04 -52.47 24.33
CA ARG A 88 56.23 -52.95 23.58
C ARG A 88 56.14 -52.76 22.06
N HIS A 89 54.97 -52.41 21.54
CA HIS A 89 54.74 -52.23 20.10
C HIS A 89 54.89 -50.78 19.63
N LEU A 90 54.91 -49.82 20.56
CA LEU A 90 55.01 -48.39 20.24
C LEU A 90 56.36 -48.06 19.59
N GLU A 91 56.38 -47.18 18.60
CA GLU A 91 57.63 -46.70 18.01
C GLU A 91 58.25 -45.59 18.87
N PRO A 92 59.53 -45.22 18.71
CA PRO A 92 60.09 -44.05 19.39
C PRO A 92 59.34 -42.77 19.02
N GLY A 93 59.03 -41.93 20.01
CA GLY A 93 58.29 -40.68 19.84
C GLY A 93 57.01 -40.59 20.68
N PHE A 94 56.22 -39.54 20.42
CA PHE A 94 54.97 -39.24 21.11
C PHE A 94 53.80 -40.04 20.52
N HIS A 95 53.00 -40.67 21.39
CA HIS A 95 51.88 -41.51 21.03
C HIS A 95 50.71 -41.30 21.99
N GLU A 96 49.48 -41.43 21.51
CA GLU A 96 48.28 -41.56 22.36
C GLU A 96 47.98 -43.05 22.56
N VAL A 97 47.72 -43.46 23.80
CA VAL A 97 47.50 -44.86 24.18
C VAL A 97 46.29 -44.97 25.08
N PHE A 98 45.32 -45.79 24.68
CA PHE A 98 44.18 -46.13 25.51
C PHE A 98 44.49 -47.38 26.34
N ARG A 99 44.49 -47.25 27.66
CA ARG A 99 44.69 -48.38 28.59
C ARG A 99 43.49 -48.48 29.51
N GLU A 100 42.89 -49.67 29.52
CA GLU A 100 41.66 -49.97 30.27
C GLU A 100 40.51 -49.01 29.92
N ALA A 101 40.29 -47.97 30.75
CA ALA A 101 39.25 -46.95 30.58
C ALA A 101 39.80 -45.52 30.55
N LEU A 102 41.12 -45.34 30.51
CA LEU A 102 41.79 -44.05 30.57
C LEU A 102 42.64 -43.82 29.30
N SER A 103 42.71 -42.57 28.86
CA SER A 103 43.60 -42.13 27.80
C SER A 103 44.93 -41.65 28.39
N TYR A 104 46.04 -42.10 27.81
CA TYR A 104 47.39 -41.72 28.22
C TYR A 104 48.16 -41.14 27.05
N HIS A 105 48.90 -40.07 27.31
CA HIS A 105 49.98 -39.63 26.45
C HIS A 105 51.26 -40.40 26.77
N ALA A 106 51.88 -41.00 25.76
CA ALA A 106 53.06 -41.83 25.88
C ALA A 106 54.24 -41.20 25.13
N MET A 107 55.37 -41.04 25.82
CA MET A 107 56.65 -40.72 25.19
C MET A 107 57.57 -41.95 25.26
N VAL A 108 58.08 -42.36 24.10
CA VAL A 108 58.93 -43.55 23.97
C VAL A 108 60.32 -43.16 23.47
N GLU A 109 61.35 -43.59 24.20
CA GLU A 109 62.75 -43.40 23.80
C GLU A 109 63.52 -44.72 23.89
N VAL A 110 64.53 -44.88 23.03
CA VAL A 110 65.38 -46.08 23.00
C VAL A 110 66.84 -45.65 23.17
N VAL A 111 67.44 -46.05 24.29
CA VAL A 111 68.84 -45.76 24.65
C VAL A 111 69.56 -47.08 24.90
N ASP A 112 70.71 -47.29 24.24
CA ASP A 112 71.53 -48.51 24.36
C ASP A 112 70.75 -49.83 24.20
N GLY A 113 69.77 -49.84 23.30
CA GLY A 113 68.91 -51.00 23.03
C GLY A 113 67.84 -51.27 24.09
N ARG A 114 67.75 -50.46 25.14
CA ARG A 114 66.67 -50.47 26.14
C ARG A 114 65.61 -49.44 25.78
N ARG A 115 64.35 -49.83 25.89
CA ARG A 115 63.20 -48.96 25.66
C ARG A 115 62.71 -48.38 26.96
N TYR A 116 62.43 -47.08 26.96
CA TYR A 116 61.86 -46.33 28.06
C TYR A 116 60.55 -45.71 27.60
N VAL A 117 59.53 -45.78 28.46
CA VAL A 117 58.18 -45.27 28.19
C VAL A 117 57.73 -44.47 29.39
N LEU A 118 57.39 -43.21 29.16
CA LEU A 118 56.73 -42.36 30.15
C LEU A 118 55.28 -42.14 29.69
N LEU A 119 54.33 -42.56 30.50
CA LEU A 119 52.90 -42.28 30.31
C LEU A 119 52.48 -41.12 31.20
N GLN A 120 51.52 -40.33 30.74
CA GLN A 120 50.81 -39.32 31.53
C GLN A 120 49.30 -39.45 31.32
N ASP A 121 48.54 -39.45 32.42
CA ASP A 121 47.08 -39.52 32.41
C ASP A 121 46.46 -38.25 31.77
N GLN A 122 45.62 -38.42 30.75
CA GLN A 122 44.96 -37.32 30.04
C GLN A 122 43.60 -36.93 30.65
N SER A 123 43.08 -37.66 31.64
CA SER A 123 41.70 -37.49 32.13
C SER A 123 41.38 -36.06 32.60
N ASP A 124 42.29 -35.46 33.37
CA ASP A 124 42.15 -34.08 33.84
C ASP A 124 42.15 -33.06 32.69
N PHE A 125 42.87 -33.37 31.61
CA PHE A 125 42.93 -32.53 30.41
C PHE A 125 41.64 -32.66 29.59
N GLU A 126 41.15 -33.89 29.36
CA GLU A 126 39.88 -34.13 28.65
C GLU A 126 38.70 -33.44 29.35
N GLU A 127 38.65 -33.44 30.68
CA GLU A 127 37.62 -32.72 31.44
C GLU A 127 37.67 -31.21 31.19
N ARG A 128 38.86 -30.61 31.23
CA ARG A 128 39.06 -29.18 30.96
C ARG A 128 38.72 -28.83 29.52
N GLU A 129 39.10 -29.67 28.57
CA GLU A 129 38.78 -29.50 27.16
C GLU A 129 37.26 -29.53 26.94
N ARG A 130 36.56 -30.48 27.56
CA ARG A 130 35.08 -30.57 27.51
C ARG A 130 34.41 -29.33 28.09
N VAL A 131 34.90 -28.83 29.23
CA VAL A 131 34.41 -27.58 29.83
C VAL A 131 34.65 -26.41 28.89
N LEU A 132 35.84 -26.32 28.28
CA LEU A 132 36.18 -25.26 27.33
C LEU A 132 35.27 -25.32 26.09
N PHE A 133 35.05 -26.50 25.50
CA PHE A 133 34.09 -26.68 24.40
C PHE A 133 32.68 -26.26 24.78
N ALA A 134 32.20 -26.65 25.96
CA ALA A 134 30.89 -26.24 26.45
C ALA A 134 30.79 -24.72 26.59
N VAL A 135 31.82 -24.06 27.14
CA VAL A 135 31.87 -22.59 27.27
C VAL A 135 31.89 -21.92 25.89
N VAL A 136 32.67 -22.42 24.94
CA VAL A 136 32.72 -21.89 23.56
C VAL A 136 31.37 -22.06 22.86
N LEU A 137 30.73 -23.22 22.98
CA LEU A 137 29.43 -23.50 22.38
C LEU A 137 28.33 -22.60 22.96
N VAL A 138 28.27 -22.48 24.30
CA VAL A 138 27.32 -21.59 24.97
C VAL A 138 27.57 -20.13 24.59
N GLY A 139 28.83 -19.70 24.55
CA GLY A 139 29.21 -18.36 24.08
C GLY A 139 28.78 -18.11 22.64
N PHE A 140 28.97 -19.07 21.74
CA PHE A 140 28.52 -19.00 20.35
C PHE A 140 27.00 -18.83 20.27
N VAL A 141 26.23 -19.68 20.96
CA VAL A 141 24.76 -19.62 20.96
C VAL A 141 24.25 -18.29 21.54
N LEU A 142 24.82 -17.84 22.65
CA LEU A 142 24.48 -16.55 23.26
C LEU A 142 24.79 -15.37 22.34
N SER A 143 25.94 -15.39 21.66
CA SER A 143 26.30 -14.35 20.68
C SER A 143 25.32 -14.29 19.52
N LEU A 144 24.87 -15.45 19.02
CA LEU A 144 23.90 -15.52 17.93
C LEU A 144 22.51 -15.03 18.38
N ALA A 145 22.07 -15.42 19.57
CA ALA A 145 20.82 -14.93 20.16
C ALA A 145 20.84 -13.41 20.34
N LEU A 146 21.96 -12.87 20.85
CA LEU A 146 22.15 -11.43 21.01
C LEU A 146 22.15 -10.69 19.67
N ALA A 147 22.77 -11.24 18.65
CA ALA A 147 22.79 -10.68 17.30
C ALA A 147 21.39 -10.61 16.67
N VAL A 148 20.61 -11.69 16.78
CA VAL A 148 19.21 -11.70 16.32
C VAL A 148 18.37 -10.67 17.07
N PHE A 149 18.53 -10.57 18.39
CA PHE A 149 17.84 -9.60 19.22
C PHE A 149 18.19 -8.15 18.82
N LEU A 150 19.48 -7.82 18.72
CA LEU A 150 19.95 -6.50 18.27
C LEU A 150 19.48 -6.17 16.85
N GLY A 151 19.59 -7.13 15.92
CA GLY A 151 19.09 -6.98 14.56
C GLY A 151 17.59 -6.67 14.53
N TRP A 152 16.80 -7.30 15.39
CA TRP A 152 15.36 -7.06 15.50
C TRP A 152 15.03 -5.68 16.06
N VAL A 153 15.73 -5.23 17.11
CA VAL A 153 15.57 -3.89 17.68
C VAL A 153 15.91 -2.83 16.64
N LEU A 154 17.06 -2.99 15.96
CA LEU A 154 17.54 -2.03 14.95
C LEU A 154 16.60 -1.96 13.75
N ALA A 155 16.15 -3.12 13.24
CA ALA A 155 15.18 -3.20 12.16
C ALA A 155 13.87 -2.49 12.51
N ARG A 156 13.34 -2.70 13.73
CA ARG A 156 12.12 -2.00 14.18
C ARG A 156 12.32 -0.50 14.28
N LYS A 157 13.44 -0.05 14.85
CA LYS A 157 13.70 1.38 15.08
C LYS A 157 13.92 2.15 13.76
N VAL A 158 14.66 1.57 12.82
CA VAL A 158 15.00 2.22 11.54
C VAL A 158 13.86 2.11 10.52
N MET A 159 13.13 0.99 10.46
CA MET A 159 12.05 0.82 9.47
C MET A 159 10.73 1.46 9.90
N ALA A 160 10.49 1.68 11.20
CA ALA A 160 9.23 2.23 11.67
C ALA A 160 8.88 3.60 11.05
N PRO A 161 9.79 4.59 10.98
CA PRO A 161 9.52 5.86 10.32
C PRO A 161 9.14 5.69 8.84
N VAL A 162 9.90 4.89 8.08
CA VAL A 162 9.64 4.66 6.65
C VAL A 162 8.27 4.00 6.42
N VAL A 163 7.91 3.02 7.23
CA VAL A 163 6.60 2.35 7.13
C VAL A 163 5.46 3.29 7.50
N ARG A 164 5.67 4.17 8.49
CA ARG A 164 4.68 5.21 8.84
C ARG A 164 4.50 6.20 7.70
N LEU A 165 5.58 6.70 7.11
CA LEU A 165 5.55 7.64 6.00
C LEU A 165 4.84 7.02 4.80
N ALA A 166 5.21 5.79 4.42
CA ALA A 166 4.58 5.08 3.33
C ALA A 166 3.07 4.84 3.58
N ARG A 167 2.66 4.64 4.83
CA ARG A 167 1.25 4.50 5.19
C ARG A 167 0.52 5.83 5.07
N GLN A 168 1.09 6.91 5.58
CA GLN A 168 0.52 8.26 5.48
C GLN A 168 0.36 8.65 3.99
N VAL A 169 1.37 8.42 3.15
CA VAL A 169 1.32 8.66 1.69
C VAL A 169 0.27 7.81 0.98
N ARG A 170 0.00 6.58 1.45
CA ARG A 170 -1.05 5.73 0.89
C ARG A 170 -2.46 6.16 1.25
N HIS A 171 -2.65 6.98 2.29
CA HIS A 171 -3.99 7.42 2.66
C HIS A 171 -4.48 8.49 1.68
N ARG A 172 -5.62 8.19 1.03
CA ARG A 172 -6.27 9.06 0.03
C ARG A 172 -6.53 10.48 0.56
N ASP A 173 -6.71 10.60 1.87
CA ASP A 173 -6.96 11.86 2.58
C ASP A 173 -5.82 12.88 2.41
N GLN A 174 -4.62 12.47 1.98
CA GLN A 174 -3.55 13.41 1.65
C GLN A 174 -3.75 14.18 0.35
N LEU A 175 -4.66 13.75 -0.51
CA LEU A 175 -5.05 14.51 -1.71
C LEU A 175 -6.02 15.64 -1.37
N LEU A 176 -6.64 15.63 -0.18
CA LEU A 176 -7.48 16.72 0.29
C LEU A 176 -6.62 17.97 0.51
N GLY A 177 -7.14 19.13 0.09
CA GLY A 177 -6.42 20.41 0.19
C GLY A 177 -5.99 20.80 1.62
N LEU A 178 -6.62 20.19 2.64
CA LEU A 178 -6.40 20.45 4.07
C LEU A 178 -5.46 19.47 4.77
N ALA A 179 -4.90 18.46 4.07
CA ALA A 179 -4.04 17.50 4.75
C ALA A 179 -2.74 18.17 5.27
N PRO A 180 -2.41 17.99 6.57
CA PRO A 180 -1.22 18.59 7.17
C PRO A 180 0.06 18.06 6.48
N PRO A 181 1.13 18.86 6.46
CA PRO A 181 2.42 18.44 5.91
C PRO A 181 2.97 17.24 6.68
N LEU A 182 3.65 16.35 5.97
CA LEU A 182 4.28 15.16 6.51
C LEU A 182 5.57 15.47 7.26
N ALA A 183 6.39 16.37 6.72
CA ALA A 183 7.75 16.64 7.19
C ALA A 183 7.87 16.91 8.70
N PRO A 184 6.96 17.65 9.38
CA PRO A 184 7.07 17.93 10.81
C PRO A 184 7.04 16.69 11.72
N ASP A 185 6.49 15.57 11.26
CA ASP A 185 6.42 14.32 12.03
C ASP A 185 7.73 13.51 12.01
N TYR A 186 8.72 13.93 11.22
CA TYR A 186 9.96 13.20 10.96
C TYR A 186 11.20 13.99 11.40
N ALA A 187 12.25 13.26 11.78
CA ALA A 187 13.54 13.84 12.13
C ALA A 187 14.24 14.42 10.89
N ALA A 188 15.22 15.30 11.08
CA ALA A 188 16.04 15.86 10.01
C ALA A 188 17.13 14.87 9.53
N ASP A 189 16.69 13.68 9.11
CA ASP A 189 17.50 12.60 8.55
C ASP A 189 17.01 12.25 7.12
N GLU A 190 17.48 11.14 6.56
CA GLU A 190 17.11 10.70 5.21
C GLU A 190 15.59 10.44 5.07
N VAL A 191 14.91 10.06 6.17
CA VAL A 191 13.46 9.87 6.16
C VAL A 191 12.74 11.22 6.17
N GLY A 192 13.26 12.20 6.91
CA GLY A 192 12.75 13.58 6.87
C GLY A 192 12.91 14.24 5.51
N GLU A 193 14.07 14.08 4.86
CA GLU A 193 14.29 14.61 3.51
C GLU A 193 13.29 14.01 2.51
N LEU A 194 13.02 12.70 2.63
CA LEU A 194 12.00 12.03 1.84
C LEU A 194 10.59 12.60 2.11
N ALA A 195 10.24 12.88 3.37
CA ALA A 195 8.97 13.50 3.73
C ALA A 195 8.83 14.92 3.13
N VAL A 196 9.89 15.73 3.15
CA VAL A 196 9.91 17.05 2.49
C VAL A 196 9.70 16.94 0.97
N ALA A 197 10.34 15.97 0.33
CA ALA A 197 10.15 15.73 -1.11
C ALA A 197 8.69 15.31 -1.44
N PHE A 198 8.09 14.46 -0.60
CA PHE A 198 6.67 14.11 -0.72
C PHE A 198 5.75 15.33 -0.55
N ASP A 199 5.99 16.17 0.46
CA ASP A 199 5.21 17.40 0.66
C ASP A 199 5.32 18.35 -0.54
N ALA A 200 6.52 18.52 -1.10
CA ALA A 200 6.73 19.35 -2.28
C ALA A 200 5.98 18.82 -3.51
N THR A 201 6.02 17.50 -3.75
CA THR A 201 5.30 16.88 -4.88
C THR A 201 3.79 16.92 -4.71
N LEU A 202 3.28 16.60 -3.52
CA LEU A 202 1.86 16.72 -3.17
C LEU A 202 1.39 18.18 -3.30
N GLY A 203 2.19 19.14 -2.87
CA GLY A 203 1.91 20.57 -3.03
C GLY A 203 1.77 20.98 -4.50
N ARG A 204 2.68 20.53 -5.38
CA ARG A 204 2.58 20.77 -6.83
C ARG A 204 1.33 20.14 -7.44
N LEU A 205 0.99 18.92 -7.03
CA LEU A 205 -0.22 18.23 -7.50
C LEU A 205 -1.49 18.98 -7.07
N ARG A 206 -1.59 19.38 -5.79
CA ARG A 206 -2.70 20.19 -5.28
C ARG A 206 -2.84 21.51 -6.04
N GLN A 207 -1.72 22.20 -6.30
CA GLN A 207 -1.74 23.42 -7.11
C GLN A 207 -2.20 23.17 -8.56
N ALA A 208 -1.80 22.07 -9.18
CA ALA A 208 -2.22 21.72 -10.53
C ALA A 208 -3.74 21.46 -10.58
N LEU A 209 -4.26 20.66 -9.64
CA LEU A 209 -5.70 20.38 -9.53
C LEU A 209 -6.52 21.64 -9.24
N SER A 210 -6.04 22.50 -8.34
CA SER A 210 -6.72 23.77 -8.03
C SER A 210 -6.76 24.72 -9.25
N ARG A 211 -5.69 24.77 -10.06
CA ARG A 211 -5.69 25.53 -11.32
C ARG A 211 -6.67 24.95 -12.34
N GLU A 212 -6.77 23.63 -12.45
CA GLU A 212 -7.74 22.97 -13.34
C GLU A 212 -9.19 23.29 -12.94
N GLN A 213 -9.48 23.31 -11.63
CA GLN A 213 -10.78 23.73 -11.08
C GLN A 213 -11.09 25.20 -11.41
N MET A 214 -10.16 26.12 -11.11
CA MET A 214 -10.34 27.55 -11.41
C MET A 214 -10.52 27.80 -12.90
N PHE A 215 -9.70 27.16 -13.75
CA PHE A 215 -9.82 27.25 -15.20
C PHE A 215 -11.21 26.84 -15.70
N THR A 216 -11.75 25.74 -15.17
CA THR A 216 -13.11 25.30 -15.50
C THR A 216 -14.15 26.35 -15.12
N SER A 217 -14.01 26.99 -13.94
CA SER A 217 -14.92 28.06 -13.51
C SER A 217 -14.82 29.31 -14.39
N ASP A 218 -13.60 29.76 -14.69
CA ASP A 218 -13.36 30.97 -15.45
C ASP A 218 -13.86 30.82 -16.90
N VAL A 219 -13.56 29.69 -17.54
CA VAL A 219 -14.08 29.37 -18.89
C VAL A 219 -15.60 29.36 -18.92
N SER A 220 -16.27 28.97 -17.82
CA SER A 220 -17.72 29.03 -17.72
C SER A 220 -18.28 30.44 -17.88
N HIS A 221 -17.66 31.39 -17.21
CA HIS A 221 -18.09 32.79 -17.23
C HIS A 221 -17.71 33.47 -18.55
N GLU A 222 -16.50 33.23 -19.04
CA GLU A 222 -16.00 33.81 -20.29
C GLU A 222 -16.76 33.32 -21.53
N LEU A 223 -17.32 32.11 -21.52
CA LEU A 223 -18.17 31.61 -22.61
C LEU A 223 -19.64 32.03 -22.50
N ARG A 224 -20.16 32.25 -21.28
CA ARG A 224 -21.56 32.65 -21.08
C ARG A 224 -21.85 34.05 -21.62
N THR A 225 -20.94 34.99 -21.38
CA THR A 225 -21.07 36.39 -21.79
C THR A 225 -21.24 36.56 -23.32
N PRO A 226 -20.36 36.03 -24.19
CA PRO A 226 -20.52 36.17 -25.63
C PRO A 226 -21.76 35.43 -26.16
N LEU A 227 -22.13 34.29 -25.57
CA LEU A 227 -23.37 33.59 -25.95
C LEU A 227 -24.62 34.40 -25.60
N MET A 228 -24.63 35.08 -24.45
CA MET A 228 -25.73 35.98 -24.07
C MET A 228 -25.85 37.19 -25.01
N VAL A 229 -24.72 37.77 -25.42
CA VAL A 229 -24.69 38.86 -26.41
C VAL A 229 -25.25 38.40 -27.76
N LEU A 230 -24.86 37.20 -28.21
CA LEU A 230 -25.38 36.62 -29.46
C LEU A 230 -26.89 36.34 -29.37
N ALA A 231 -27.37 35.78 -28.26
CA ALA A 231 -28.79 35.53 -28.03
C ALA A 231 -29.61 36.83 -28.05
N SER A 232 -29.19 37.85 -27.29
CA SER A 232 -29.84 39.16 -27.27
C SER A 232 -29.83 39.85 -28.65
N SER A 233 -28.73 39.73 -29.40
CA SER A 233 -28.66 40.25 -30.77
C SER A 233 -29.65 39.53 -31.70
N CYS A 234 -29.83 38.22 -31.54
CA CYS A 234 -30.83 37.47 -32.29
C CYS A 234 -32.25 37.90 -31.93
N GLU A 235 -32.56 38.09 -30.64
CA GLU A 235 -33.87 38.59 -30.18
C GLU A 235 -34.20 39.96 -30.81
N LEU A 236 -33.27 40.92 -30.73
CA LEU A 236 -33.43 42.25 -31.32
C LEU A 236 -33.65 42.20 -32.85
N LEU A 237 -32.96 41.29 -33.54
CA LEU A 237 -33.15 41.10 -34.98
C LEU A 237 -34.51 40.47 -35.30
N LEU A 238 -35.03 39.58 -34.46
CA LEU A 238 -36.34 38.96 -34.65
C LEU A 238 -37.50 39.93 -34.40
N GLU A 239 -37.28 40.94 -33.55
CA GLU A 239 -38.22 42.04 -33.31
C GLU A 239 -38.23 43.10 -34.42
N ASN A 240 -37.19 43.15 -35.27
CA ASN A 240 -37.08 44.14 -36.33
C ASN A 240 -38.06 43.86 -37.49
N PRO A 241 -39.07 44.73 -37.74
CA PRO A 241 -40.06 44.52 -38.79
C PRO A 241 -39.50 44.67 -40.21
N ALA A 242 -38.28 45.20 -40.38
CA ALA A 242 -37.63 45.37 -41.69
C ALA A 242 -36.93 44.09 -42.21
N ILE A 243 -36.84 43.03 -41.40
CA ILE A 243 -36.25 41.76 -41.82
C ILE A 243 -37.23 40.98 -42.71
N ASP A 244 -36.74 40.50 -43.85
CA ASP A 244 -37.50 39.62 -44.74
C ASP A 244 -37.62 38.20 -44.17
N GLN A 245 -38.56 37.40 -44.68
CA GLN A 245 -38.81 36.05 -44.17
C GLN A 245 -37.56 35.16 -44.21
N ARG A 246 -36.70 35.35 -45.21
CA ARG A 246 -35.45 34.61 -45.35
C ARG A 246 -34.44 35.01 -44.28
N GLY A 247 -34.27 36.30 -44.01
CA GLY A 247 -33.45 36.82 -42.90
C GLY A 247 -33.95 36.32 -41.55
N ARG A 248 -35.27 36.35 -41.31
CA ARG A 248 -35.88 35.86 -40.08
C ARG A 248 -35.57 34.38 -39.82
N ASN A 249 -35.66 33.55 -40.86
CA ASN A 249 -35.32 32.12 -40.77
C ASN A 249 -33.83 31.89 -40.46
N GLN A 250 -32.92 32.73 -40.97
CA GLN A 250 -31.49 32.64 -40.64
C GLN A 250 -31.22 33.03 -39.19
N VAL A 251 -31.83 34.12 -38.71
CA VAL A 251 -31.69 34.54 -37.30
C VAL A 251 -32.24 33.48 -36.36
N LEU A 252 -33.39 32.88 -36.66
CA LEU A 252 -33.93 31.74 -35.89
C LEU A 252 -32.95 30.55 -35.86
N ARG A 253 -32.23 30.29 -36.95
CA ARG A 253 -31.23 29.22 -37.00
C ARG A 253 -29.99 29.55 -36.14
N ILE A 254 -29.55 30.81 -36.13
CA ILE A 254 -28.45 31.28 -35.28
C ILE A 254 -28.84 31.25 -33.81
N ALA A 255 -30.05 31.70 -33.47
CA ALA A 255 -30.58 31.66 -32.12
C ALA A 255 -30.59 30.23 -31.56
N ARG A 256 -31.07 29.25 -32.35
CA ARG A 256 -30.99 27.83 -31.98
C ARG A 256 -29.55 27.36 -31.77
N ALA A 257 -28.64 27.67 -32.69
CA ALA A 257 -27.24 27.27 -32.56
C ALA A 257 -26.55 27.88 -31.32
N CYS A 258 -26.91 29.11 -30.93
CA CYS A 258 -26.40 29.75 -29.72
C CYS A 258 -26.92 29.05 -28.46
N GLU A 259 -28.20 28.68 -28.47
CA GLU A 259 -28.82 27.94 -27.36
C GLU A 259 -28.23 26.53 -27.23
N GLU A 260 -28.03 25.84 -28.34
CA GLU A 260 -27.31 24.56 -28.40
C GLU A 260 -25.89 24.67 -27.81
N MET A 261 -25.15 25.71 -28.16
CA MET A 261 -23.80 25.94 -27.64
C MET A 261 -23.81 26.25 -26.14
N ARG A 262 -24.81 26.99 -25.65
CA ARG A 262 -25.01 27.28 -24.23
C ARG A 262 -25.22 26.00 -23.42
N GLU A 263 -26.08 25.11 -23.91
CA GLU A 263 -26.34 23.81 -23.27
C GLU A 263 -25.08 22.92 -23.23
N LEU A 264 -24.35 22.83 -24.34
CA LEU A 264 -23.10 22.06 -24.42
C LEU A 264 -22.06 22.55 -23.42
N VAL A 265 -21.83 23.86 -23.40
CA VAL A 265 -20.87 24.49 -22.49
C VAL A 265 -21.29 24.23 -21.04
N GLN A 266 -22.55 24.48 -20.69
CA GLN A 266 -23.06 24.22 -19.34
C GLN A 266 -22.91 22.75 -18.93
N THR A 267 -23.19 21.82 -19.84
CA THR A 267 -23.05 20.37 -19.64
C THR A 267 -21.59 19.98 -19.38
N PHE A 268 -20.65 20.41 -20.23
CA PHE A 268 -19.23 20.07 -20.07
C PHE A 268 -18.63 20.65 -18.80
N LEU A 269 -18.99 21.87 -18.44
CA LEU A 269 -18.49 22.54 -17.25
C LEU A 269 -19.03 21.88 -15.98
N MET A 270 -20.30 21.44 -15.99
CA MET A 270 -20.88 20.68 -14.90
C MET A 270 -20.19 19.32 -14.73
N LEU A 271 -19.89 18.61 -15.82
CA LEU A 271 -19.14 17.35 -15.79
C LEU A 271 -17.70 17.51 -15.32
N ALA A 272 -17.02 18.58 -15.73
CA ALA A 272 -15.65 18.88 -15.30
C ALA A 272 -15.57 19.18 -13.79
N ARG A 273 -16.60 19.85 -13.24
CA ARG A 273 -16.76 20.07 -11.80
C ARG A 273 -17.10 18.78 -11.05
N ALA A 274 -17.96 17.92 -11.61
CA ALA A 274 -18.40 16.67 -10.96
C ALA A 274 -17.29 15.67 -10.65
N LYS A 275 -16.20 15.68 -11.41
CA LYS A 275 -15.03 14.82 -11.13
C LYS A 275 -14.18 15.28 -9.94
N HIS A 276 -14.35 16.52 -9.50
CA HIS A 276 -13.41 17.20 -8.60
C HIS A 276 -14.02 17.66 -7.27
N ASP A 277 -15.34 17.57 -7.13
CA ASP A 277 -16.03 17.97 -5.91
C ASP A 277 -16.02 16.79 -4.93
N ASP A 278 -15.08 16.81 -3.97
CA ASP A 278 -15.18 15.97 -2.79
C ASP A 278 -16.49 16.32 -2.07
N SER A 279 -17.37 15.34 -1.90
CA SER A 279 -18.77 15.47 -1.45
C SER A 279 -18.98 16.21 -0.10
N ALA A 280 -17.90 16.54 0.61
CA ALA A 280 -17.93 17.15 1.94
C ALA A 280 -18.10 18.69 1.95
N MET A 281 -17.84 19.39 0.83
CA MET A 281 -17.89 20.87 0.80
C MET A 281 -18.96 21.46 -0.13
N SER A 282 -19.66 20.64 -0.91
CA SER A 282 -20.72 21.13 -1.80
C SER A 282 -21.98 21.51 -1.03
N PRO A 283 -22.69 22.59 -1.44
CA PRO A 283 -23.96 22.94 -0.81
C PRO A 283 -24.96 21.80 -0.94
N GLN A 284 -25.55 21.44 0.19
CA GLN A 284 -26.46 20.31 0.35
C GLN A 284 -27.91 20.79 0.49
N VAL A 285 -28.84 20.15 -0.24
CA VAL A 285 -30.26 20.53 -0.31
C VAL A 285 -31.16 19.30 -0.19
N SER A 286 -32.38 19.47 0.33
CA SER A 286 -33.38 18.40 0.35
C SER A 286 -34.09 18.27 -0.98
N LEU A 287 -34.63 17.08 -1.26
CA LEU A 287 -35.37 16.82 -2.50
C LEU A 287 -36.60 17.73 -2.66
N THR A 288 -37.33 17.97 -1.57
CA THR A 288 -38.50 18.85 -1.54
C THR A 288 -38.16 20.27 -1.95
N GLN A 289 -37.04 20.80 -1.45
CA GLN A 289 -36.66 22.19 -1.70
C GLN A 289 -36.28 22.41 -3.16
N VAL A 290 -35.54 21.49 -3.78
CA VAL A 290 -35.24 21.55 -5.23
C VAL A 290 -36.50 21.42 -6.08
N ALA A 291 -37.45 20.55 -5.68
CA ALA A 291 -38.71 20.39 -6.38
C ALA A 291 -39.52 21.69 -6.35
N GLU A 292 -39.65 22.34 -5.19
CA GLU A 292 -40.36 23.62 -5.04
C GLU A 292 -39.71 24.74 -5.87
N ASP A 293 -38.38 24.85 -5.83
CA ASP A 293 -37.63 25.84 -6.62
C ASP A 293 -37.86 25.64 -8.13
N LEU A 294 -37.79 24.39 -8.61
CA LEU A 294 -38.00 24.08 -10.03
C LEU A 294 -39.46 24.24 -10.45
N LEU A 295 -40.42 23.93 -9.59
CA LEU A 295 -41.83 24.21 -9.85
C LEU A 295 -42.08 25.71 -10.00
N GLY A 296 -41.41 26.55 -9.20
CA GLY A 296 -41.48 28.01 -9.36
C GLY A 296 -40.97 28.51 -10.71
N ILE A 297 -40.02 27.81 -11.33
CA ILE A 297 -39.44 28.16 -12.64
C ILE A 297 -40.28 27.61 -13.79
N TRP A 298 -40.74 26.36 -13.69
CA TRP A 298 -41.36 25.64 -14.81
C TRP A 298 -42.88 25.73 -14.86
N ARG A 299 -43.54 26.18 -13.78
CA ARG A 299 -45.00 26.34 -13.77
C ARG A 299 -45.49 27.26 -14.88
N ASP A 300 -44.96 28.48 -14.95
CA ASP A 300 -45.44 29.46 -15.92
C ASP A 300 -45.23 28.99 -17.38
N PRO A 301 -44.03 28.49 -17.80
CA PRO A 301 -43.85 27.96 -19.15
C PRO A 301 -44.78 26.78 -19.50
N ILE A 302 -45.02 25.87 -18.55
CA ILE A 302 -45.86 24.68 -18.76
C ILE A 302 -47.33 25.09 -18.92
N GLU A 303 -47.84 25.93 -18.03
CA GLU A 303 -49.22 26.41 -18.06
C GLU A 303 -49.48 27.32 -19.27
N GLN A 304 -48.49 28.14 -19.70
CA GLN A 304 -48.58 28.93 -20.93
C GLN A 304 -48.66 28.09 -22.20
N LYS A 305 -48.06 26.89 -22.21
CA LYS A 305 -48.19 25.91 -23.31
C LYS A 305 -49.57 25.20 -23.28
N GLY A 306 -50.39 25.45 -22.26
CA GLY A 306 -51.71 24.82 -22.08
C GLY A 306 -51.64 23.41 -21.50
N LEU A 307 -50.54 23.05 -20.84
CA LEU A 307 -50.35 21.76 -20.18
C LEU A 307 -50.74 21.83 -18.70
N GLU A 308 -51.27 20.73 -18.16
CA GLU A 308 -51.55 20.59 -16.73
C GLU A 308 -50.28 20.18 -15.97
N LEU A 309 -49.83 20.98 -15.00
CA LEU A 309 -48.73 20.64 -14.11
C LEU A 309 -49.27 20.08 -12.77
N SER A 310 -49.01 18.81 -12.50
CA SER A 310 -49.38 18.14 -11.25
C SER A 310 -48.14 17.88 -10.37
N TYR A 311 -48.15 18.37 -9.13
CA TYR A 311 -47.10 18.10 -8.15
C TYR A 311 -47.64 17.23 -7.02
N GLN A 312 -46.97 16.11 -6.78
CA GLN A 312 -47.26 15.20 -5.67
C GLN A 312 -46.05 15.20 -4.72
N PRO A 313 -46.13 15.89 -3.56
CA PRO A 313 -44.99 16.08 -2.67
C PRO A 313 -44.52 14.78 -1.98
N GLY A 314 -45.32 13.72 -2.02
CA GLY A 314 -44.93 12.40 -1.51
C GLY A 314 -44.49 12.42 -0.03
N ASN A 315 -43.52 11.56 0.30
CA ASN A 315 -42.85 11.53 1.60
C ASN A 315 -41.36 11.19 1.44
N PRO A 316 -40.55 12.10 0.86
CA PRO A 316 -39.12 11.88 0.65
C PRO A 316 -38.37 11.77 1.98
N LEU A 317 -37.30 10.97 2.01
CA LEU A 317 -36.39 10.94 3.16
C LEU A 317 -35.73 12.32 3.36
N ASP A 318 -35.46 12.70 4.61
CA ASP A 318 -34.71 13.93 4.96
C ASP A 318 -33.20 13.76 4.73
N THR A 319 -32.86 13.27 3.53
CA THR A 319 -31.49 13.12 3.04
C THR A 319 -31.13 14.36 2.25
N ARG A 320 -29.91 14.86 2.45
CA ARG A 320 -29.40 15.98 1.68
C ARG A 320 -28.50 15.52 0.53
N TYR A 321 -28.68 16.15 -0.62
CA TYR A 321 -27.96 15.86 -1.85
C TYR A 321 -27.21 17.10 -2.35
N ASN A 322 -26.23 16.91 -3.24
CA ASN A 322 -25.55 18.03 -3.88
C ASN A 322 -26.57 18.86 -4.68
N THR A 323 -26.66 20.15 -4.34
CA THR A 323 -27.63 21.09 -4.92
C THR A 323 -27.52 21.18 -6.43
N THR A 324 -26.30 21.32 -6.95
CA THR A 324 -26.07 21.49 -8.38
C THR A 324 -26.51 20.26 -9.19
N PHE A 325 -26.18 19.06 -8.71
CA PHE A 325 -26.54 17.82 -9.41
C PHE A 325 -28.03 17.54 -9.37
N LEU A 326 -28.67 17.75 -8.22
CA LEU A 326 -30.11 17.49 -8.10
C LEU A 326 -30.94 18.46 -8.96
N HIS A 327 -30.60 19.76 -8.96
CA HIS A 327 -31.22 20.73 -9.86
C HIS A 327 -31.01 20.37 -11.33
N ALA A 328 -29.81 19.92 -11.70
CA ALA A 328 -29.49 19.56 -13.07
C ALA A 328 -30.29 18.34 -13.54
N VAL A 329 -30.39 17.29 -12.72
CA VAL A 329 -31.11 16.06 -13.08
C VAL A 329 -32.61 16.33 -13.19
N MET A 330 -33.22 16.89 -12.13
CA MET A 330 -34.66 17.16 -12.14
C MET A 330 -35.05 18.23 -13.18
N GLY A 331 -34.25 19.28 -13.31
CA GLY A 331 -34.50 20.34 -14.30
C GLY A 331 -34.41 19.86 -15.74
N ASN A 332 -33.46 18.97 -16.06
CA ASN A 332 -33.38 18.37 -17.41
C ASN A 332 -34.60 17.50 -17.72
N LEU A 333 -35.09 16.72 -16.75
CA LEU A 333 -36.27 15.88 -16.96
C LEU A 333 -37.55 16.70 -17.14
N LEU A 334 -37.76 17.73 -16.32
CA LEU A 334 -38.90 18.65 -16.47
C LEU A 334 -38.87 19.41 -17.79
N ARG A 335 -37.69 19.88 -18.21
CA ARG A 335 -37.51 20.52 -19.51
C ARG A 335 -37.83 19.56 -20.66
N ASN A 336 -37.37 18.32 -20.59
CA ASN A 336 -37.69 17.30 -21.59
C ASN A 336 -39.21 17.05 -21.65
N ALA A 337 -39.87 16.91 -20.49
CA ALA A 337 -41.32 16.73 -20.41
C ALA A 337 -42.07 17.90 -21.08
N LEU A 338 -41.68 19.15 -20.82
CA LEU A 338 -42.26 20.34 -21.46
C LEU A 338 -42.05 20.34 -22.98
N HIS A 339 -40.87 19.94 -23.43
CA HIS A 339 -40.52 19.96 -24.85
C HIS A 339 -41.31 18.94 -25.67
N TYR A 340 -41.45 17.72 -25.16
CA TYR A 340 -42.04 16.60 -25.89
C TYR A 340 -43.55 16.39 -25.64
N THR A 341 -44.17 17.22 -24.81
CA THR A 341 -45.62 17.21 -24.55
C THR A 341 -46.28 18.40 -25.22
N GLU A 342 -47.16 18.15 -26.19
CA GLU A 342 -47.92 19.21 -26.89
C GLU A 342 -49.26 19.50 -26.21
N GLN A 343 -49.95 18.46 -25.73
CA GLN A 343 -51.21 18.54 -25.01
C GLN A 343 -51.24 17.47 -23.91
N GLY A 344 -51.91 17.78 -22.80
CA GLY A 344 -52.07 16.87 -21.66
C GLY A 344 -51.36 17.39 -20.42
N PHE A 345 -50.57 16.54 -19.76
CA PHE A 345 -50.04 16.83 -18.42
C PHE A 345 -48.56 16.46 -18.24
N ILE A 346 -47.95 17.13 -17.26
CA ILE A 346 -46.65 16.79 -16.70
C ILE A 346 -46.84 16.60 -15.20
N ARG A 347 -46.33 15.50 -14.66
CA ARG A 347 -46.43 15.17 -13.23
C ARG A 347 -45.05 15.00 -12.62
N LEU A 348 -44.81 15.69 -11.51
CA LEU A 348 -43.65 15.48 -10.65
C LEU A 348 -44.11 14.84 -9.34
N THR A 349 -43.62 13.64 -9.05
CA THR A 349 -43.92 12.91 -7.82
C THR A 349 -42.63 12.67 -7.05
N LEU A 350 -42.61 13.07 -5.77
CA LEU A 350 -41.49 12.71 -4.88
C LEU A 350 -41.75 11.37 -4.21
N GLU A 351 -40.70 10.58 -4.04
CA GLU A 351 -40.72 9.26 -3.43
C GLU A 351 -39.70 9.20 -2.28
N PRO A 352 -39.80 8.24 -1.34
CA PRO A 352 -38.87 8.13 -0.22
C PRO A 352 -37.39 8.10 -0.64
N SER A 353 -37.07 7.39 -1.71
CA SER A 353 -35.70 7.20 -2.22
C SER A 353 -35.43 7.94 -3.52
N GLY A 354 -36.25 8.92 -3.93
CA GLY A 354 -36.06 9.55 -5.23
C GLY A 354 -37.26 10.32 -5.74
N PHE A 355 -37.41 10.41 -7.07
CA PHE A 355 -38.54 11.10 -7.68
C PHE A 355 -38.88 10.54 -9.06
N VAL A 356 -40.10 10.83 -9.50
CA VAL A 356 -40.64 10.43 -10.80
C VAL A 356 -41.10 11.68 -11.55
N VAL A 357 -40.70 11.78 -12.82
CA VAL A 357 -41.26 12.74 -13.78
C VAL A 357 -42.04 11.98 -14.84
N GLU A 358 -43.34 12.25 -14.94
CA GLU A 358 -44.22 11.68 -15.96
C GLU A 358 -44.69 12.75 -16.92
N ASP A 359 -44.83 12.40 -18.19
CA ASP A 359 -45.41 13.24 -19.21
C ASP A 359 -46.37 12.45 -20.11
N SER A 360 -47.37 13.12 -20.67
CA SER A 360 -48.31 12.54 -21.64
C SER A 360 -47.90 12.81 -23.10
N GLY A 361 -46.61 12.94 -23.37
CA GLY A 361 -46.07 13.24 -24.68
C GLY A 361 -46.11 12.05 -25.65
N VAL A 362 -45.32 12.16 -26.72
CA VAL A 362 -45.27 11.15 -27.81
C VAL A 362 -44.76 9.76 -27.37
N GLY A 363 -44.19 9.65 -26.16
CA GLY A 363 -43.57 8.43 -25.66
C GLY A 363 -42.28 8.07 -26.38
N ILE A 364 -41.56 7.09 -25.84
CA ILE A 364 -40.33 6.55 -26.43
C ILE A 364 -40.52 5.04 -26.66
N PRO A 365 -40.35 4.56 -27.92
CA PRO A 365 -40.37 3.13 -28.23
C PRO A 365 -39.37 2.33 -27.38
N GLU A 366 -39.76 1.14 -26.95
CA GLU A 366 -38.98 0.29 -26.05
C GLU A 366 -37.57 -0.02 -26.58
N ASP A 367 -37.44 -0.26 -27.88
CA ASP A 367 -36.19 -0.52 -28.59
C ASP A 367 -35.21 0.66 -28.58
N LYS A 368 -35.67 1.87 -28.24
CA LYS A 368 -34.86 3.10 -28.22
C LYS A 368 -34.59 3.63 -26.82
N ARG A 369 -35.22 3.08 -25.77
CA ARG A 369 -35.14 3.64 -24.41
C ARG A 369 -33.70 3.69 -23.87
N GLU A 370 -32.94 2.61 -24.04
CA GLU A 370 -31.53 2.56 -23.59
C GLU A 370 -30.66 3.54 -24.39
N ALA A 371 -30.82 3.57 -25.71
CA ALA A 371 -30.05 4.45 -26.58
C ALA A 371 -30.33 5.94 -26.33
N MET A 372 -31.51 6.32 -25.81
CA MET A 372 -31.85 7.72 -25.50
C MET A 372 -31.00 8.32 -24.39
N PHE A 373 -30.29 7.51 -23.60
CA PHE A 373 -29.31 8.01 -22.64
C PHE A 373 -27.90 8.17 -23.24
N GLU A 374 -27.65 7.69 -24.46
CA GLU A 374 -26.38 7.94 -25.15
C GLU A 374 -26.30 9.40 -25.65
N PRO A 375 -25.10 10.02 -25.63
CA PRO A 375 -24.91 11.36 -26.16
C PRO A 375 -25.32 11.47 -27.63
N PHE A 376 -26.03 12.55 -27.99
CA PHE A 376 -26.44 12.88 -29.35
C PHE A 376 -27.53 11.97 -29.97
N VAL A 377 -28.10 11.05 -29.20
CA VAL A 377 -29.20 10.21 -29.68
C VAL A 377 -30.54 10.94 -29.56
N ARG A 378 -31.40 10.79 -30.59
CA ARG A 378 -32.75 11.36 -30.67
C ARG A 378 -33.78 10.28 -30.99
N GLY A 379 -35.02 10.49 -30.55
CA GLY A 379 -36.17 9.68 -30.95
C GLY A 379 -36.47 9.79 -32.45
N SER A 380 -37.30 8.87 -32.97
CA SER A 380 -37.64 8.73 -34.40
C SER A 380 -38.20 9.99 -35.06
N GLU A 381 -38.72 10.94 -34.28
CA GLU A 381 -39.34 12.15 -34.79
C GLU A 381 -38.38 13.34 -34.80
N LYS A 382 -38.15 13.91 -35.99
CA LYS A 382 -37.33 15.11 -36.27
C LYS A 382 -37.87 16.42 -35.66
N ARG A 383 -38.70 16.37 -34.60
CA ARG A 383 -39.52 17.51 -34.15
C ARG A 383 -39.03 18.27 -32.92
N GLY A 384 -38.03 17.77 -32.19
CA GLY A 384 -37.48 18.49 -31.04
C GLY A 384 -36.20 19.29 -31.35
N ASP A 385 -36.21 20.61 -31.13
CA ASP A 385 -34.99 21.43 -31.00
C ASP A 385 -34.27 21.02 -29.70
N GLY A 386 -33.12 20.35 -29.81
CA GLY A 386 -32.33 19.90 -28.66
C GLY A 386 -31.23 18.91 -29.07
N LEU A 387 -30.03 19.03 -28.51
CA LEU A 387 -28.85 18.26 -28.94
C LEU A 387 -28.86 16.77 -28.56
N GLY A 388 -29.91 16.28 -27.88
CA GLY A 388 -29.93 14.90 -27.34
C GLY A 388 -28.93 14.72 -26.18
N LEU A 389 -28.53 15.81 -25.53
CA LEU A 389 -27.53 15.78 -24.45
C LEU A 389 -28.16 15.71 -23.06
N GLY A 390 -29.40 16.18 -22.90
CA GLY A 390 -30.06 16.28 -21.60
C GLY A 390 -30.14 14.95 -20.85
N LEU A 391 -30.60 13.89 -21.52
CA LEU A 391 -30.70 12.55 -20.91
C LEU A 391 -29.33 11.91 -20.66
N SER A 392 -28.36 12.13 -21.56
CA SER A 392 -26.98 11.68 -21.33
C SER A 392 -26.30 12.37 -20.15
N LEU A 393 -26.65 13.64 -19.89
CA LEU A 393 -26.19 14.36 -18.70
C LEU A 393 -26.85 13.79 -17.44
N VAL A 394 -28.16 13.52 -17.47
CA VAL A 394 -28.85 12.87 -16.36
C VAL A 394 -28.20 11.53 -16.01
N GLN A 395 -27.95 10.66 -17.01
CA GLN A 395 -27.30 9.37 -16.79
C GLN A 395 -25.92 9.54 -16.15
N ARG A 396 -25.07 10.41 -16.70
CA ARG A 396 -23.71 10.64 -16.18
C ARG A 396 -23.70 11.19 -14.76
N ILE A 397 -24.61 12.11 -14.44
CA ILE A 397 -24.73 12.64 -13.08
C ILE A 397 -25.15 11.50 -12.14
N CYS A 398 -26.17 10.73 -12.53
CA CYS A 398 -26.63 9.60 -11.73
C CYS A 398 -25.50 8.60 -11.47
N GLU A 399 -24.78 8.16 -12.50
CA GLU A 399 -23.61 7.28 -12.37
C GLU A 399 -22.54 7.87 -11.44
N SER A 400 -22.23 9.17 -11.56
CA SER A 400 -21.22 9.85 -10.73
C SER A 400 -21.60 9.95 -9.26
N GLN A 401 -22.89 10.09 -8.96
CA GLN A 401 -23.43 10.21 -7.61
C GLN A 401 -23.85 8.85 -7.02
N GLY A 402 -23.73 7.77 -7.80
CA GLY A 402 -24.25 6.46 -7.44
C GLY A 402 -25.78 6.38 -7.41
N TRP A 403 -26.47 7.28 -8.10
CA TRP A 403 -27.92 7.25 -8.32
C TRP A 403 -28.25 6.40 -9.55
N SER A 404 -29.52 6.04 -9.72
CA SER A 404 -30.01 5.35 -10.91
C SER A 404 -31.08 6.19 -11.62
N VAL A 405 -31.19 6.06 -12.93
CA VAL A 405 -32.29 6.61 -13.72
C VAL A 405 -32.83 5.52 -14.64
N SER A 406 -34.14 5.39 -14.70
CA SER A 406 -34.82 4.45 -15.57
C SER A 406 -35.95 5.13 -16.34
N LEU A 407 -36.26 4.60 -17.52
CA LEU A 407 -37.30 5.11 -18.41
C LEU A 407 -38.31 3.99 -18.69
N SER A 408 -39.57 4.25 -18.41
CA SER A 408 -40.71 3.38 -18.71
C SER A 408 -41.81 4.14 -19.45
N THR A 409 -42.75 3.42 -20.05
CA THR A 409 -43.90 4.04 -20.73
C THR A 409 -44.96 4.47 -19.72
N MET A 410 -45.57 5.63 -19.97
CA MET A 410 -46.78 6.07 -19.29
C MET A 410 -47.99 5.72 -20.18
N GLU A 411 -48.97 4.97 -19.65
CA GLU A 411 -50.16 4.55 -20.38
C GLU A 411 -51.23 5.67 -20.38
N PRO A 412 -51.91 5.97 -21.51
CA PRO A 412 -51.87 5.26 -22.80
C PRO A 412 -50.76 5.72 -23.76
N ASN A 413 -50.10 6.87 -23.49
CA ASN A 413 -48.93 7.38 -24.22
C ASN A 413 -48.14 8.31 -23.29
N GLY A 414 -46.81 8.34 -23.44
CA GLY A 414 -45.93 9.23 -22.67
C GLY A 414 -44.69 8.56 -22.11
N CYS A 415 -43.91 9.31 -21.35
CA CYS A 415 -42.71 8.79 -20.67
C CYS A 415 -42.85 8.89 -19.15
N ARG A 416 -42.27 7.92 -18.44
CA ARG A 416 -42.06 7.92 -17.00
C ARG A 416 -40.57 7.77 -16.73
N PHE A 417 -39.94 8.84 -16.28
CA PHE A 417 -38.56 8.84 -15.80
C PHE A 417 -38.55 8.65 -14.29
N HIS A 418 -37.92 7.59 -13.82
CA HIS A 418 -37.76 7.30 -12.39
C HIS A 418 -36.30 7.43 -12.00
N VAL A 419 -36.02 8.29 -11.01
CA VAL A 419 -34.66 8.54 -10.50
C VAL A 419 -34.59 8.06 -9.06
N GLU A 420 -33.70 7.11 -8.79
CA GLU A 420 -33.43 6.60 -7.45
C GLU A 420 -32.13 7.20 -6.92
N LEU A 421 -32.23 7.92 -5.80
CA LEU A 421 -31.13 8.59 -5.13
C LEU A 421 -30.56 7.66 -4.06
N SER A 422 -29.31 7.25 -4.21
CA SER A 422 -28.60 6.53 -3.16
C SER A 422 -28.24 7.46 -1.99
N GLN A 423 -28.26 6.91 -0.78
CA GLN A 423 -27.88 7.65 0.42
C GLN A 423 -26.41 8.04 0.32
N VAL A 424 -26.11 9.33 0.45
CA VAL A 424 -24.73 9.80 0.65
C VAL A 424 -24.22 9.10 1.92
N LYS A 425 -23.26 8.17 1.77
CA LYS A 425 -22.61 7.55 2.91
C LYS A 425 -21.98 8.68 3.76
N PRO A 426 -22.25 8.72 5.08
CA PRO A 426 -21.71 9.75 5.96
C PRO A 426 -20.18 9.74 6.00
#